data_AF-A0AAW1K226-F1
#
_entry.id   AF-A0AAW1K226-F1
#
_cell.length_a   1.000
_cell.length_b   1.000
_cell.length_c   1.000
_cell.angle_alpha   90.00
_cell.angle_beta   90.00
_cell.angle_gamma   90.00
#
_symmetry.space_group_name_H-M   'P 1'
#
loop_
_entity.id
_entity.type
_entity.pdbx_description
1 polymer ?
#
loop_
_entity_poly.entity_id
_entity_poly.type
_entity_poly.pdbx_seq_one_letter_code
_entity_poly.pdbx_strand_id
1 'polypeptide(L)'
;MFFECVMFVVQTLPASGKILSFVWHWYVTNYAHTSVKDHILNVIHGSLMALPWQNFWPSITDVELMLKVAEHYLPDCHVFLGHIFMSVNWPVWLTSIADMTPSQVKIRVLHSILILLVKLSNEPKVRANHTDKAKALLVQAECFDWSLIDQEMYHHIMDWYVMSCDPSVIFKLDPLDLDFRIISFLSAVAHYTKTSQLSTDSFEKRHIYIRSYVKLIAVYTSRNKNSLVSKEKNFQHLITNQLKYLERYRNQQELNLLFETFLEILNIKNISEIAQKTLEEYITNKSKDAILMNAILNGLGHTVCDIEVAANIYESTLLSYFANEVVQNKTVTWKNVISLTTFNVSKHVDLENILVKKGCVLTLHAYVMQRIEKALDYKNLINSCLDWIRNIKMNEETEAKVPLLWVDILTMALDYCEIDEACSGMLLHKFGHTLINCAEENEGSKWGRSILGAIGIIKPTVSIQFRFLCKAVAAYVLAQLPEMKGNPQTVRRIANSPGTVGQPGGNMECPKILLKLDFGYTQGKIKDCAEMALKEIQSPANSLHSVLSFLNMLLNQFYIKSYLRDIG
;
A
#
# COMPACT_ATOMS: atom_id res chain seq x y z
N MET A 1 -5.10 -22.43 -61.58
CA MET A 1 -6.55 -22.55 -61.90
C MET A 1 -7.42 -22.29 -60.67
N PHE A 2 -7.25 -22.99 -59.54
CA PHE A 2 -8.06 -22.75 -58.32
C PHE A 2 -8.03 -21.28 -57.83
N PHE A 3 -6.82 -20.71 -57.64
CA PHE A 3 -6.65 -19.30 -57.24
C PHE A 3 -7.34 -18.32 -58.21
N GLU A 4 -7.10 -18.47 -59.51
CA GLU A 4 -7.70 -17.63 -60.56
C GLU A 4 -9.23 -17.68 -60.54
N CYS A 5 -9.82 -18.87 -60.33
CA CYS A 5 -11.27 -19.01 -60.22
C CYS A 5 -11.82 -18.29 -58.98
N VAL A 6 -11.15 -18.40 -57.83
CA VAL A 6 -11.55 -17.68 -56.61
C VAL A 6 -11.44 -16.17 -56.82
N MET A 7 -10.33 -15.70 -57.40
CA MET A 7 -10.12 -14.28 -57.70
C MET A 7 -11.20 -13.74 -58.64
N PHE A 8 -11.52 -14.48 -59.71
CA PHE A 8 -12.59 -14.12 -60.65
C PHE A 8 -13.94 -13.99 -59.94
N VAL A 9 -14.30 -14.95 -59.07
CA VAL A 9 -15.56 -14.90 -58.31
C VAL A 9 -15.59 -13.71 -57.37
N VAL A 10 -14.51 -13.42 -56.63
CA VAL A 10 -14.45 -12.28 -55.70
C VAL A 10 -14.54 -10.94 -56.44
N GLN A 11 -13.90 -10.82 -57.60
CA GLN A 11 -13.94 -9.59 -58.41
C GLN A 11 -15.29 -9.38 -59.10
N THR A 12 -15.94 -10.47 -59.55
CA THR A 12 -17.20 -10.39 -60.31
C THR A 12 -18.42 -10.32 -59.39
N LEU A 13 -18.34 -10.91 -58.19
CA LEU A 13 -19.41 -10.94 -57.19
C LEU A 13 -18.91 -10.41 -55.83
N PRO A 14 -18.51 -9.13 -55.73
CA PRO A 14 -17.89 -8.56 -54.52
C PRO A 14 -18.82 -8.59 -53.29
N ALA A 15 -20.14 -8.63 -53.48
CA ALA A 15 -21.12 -8.82 -52.40
C ALA A 15 -21.12 -10.24 -51.81
N SER A 16 -20.47 -11.21 -52.46
CA SER A 16 -20.40 -12.60 -52.01
C SER A 16 -19.07 -12.89 -51.30
N GLY A 17 -18.82 -12.23 -50.16
CA GLY A 17 -17.70 -12.53 -49.26
C GLY A 17 -17.68 -13.98 -48.73
N LYS A 18 -18.75 -14.75 -48.99
CA LYS A 18 -18.91 -16.17 -48.65
C LYS A 18 -17.85 -17.07 -49.29
N ILE A 19 -17.34 -16.73 -50.48
CA ILE A 19 -16.32 -17.57 -51.12
C ILE A 19 -15.03 -17.63 -50.29
N LEU A 20 -14.65 -16.53 -49.63
CA LEU A 20 -13.48 -16.47 -48.76
C LEU A 20 -13.68 -17.31 -47.48
N SER A 21 -14.93 -17.42 -46.99
CA SER A 21 -15.29 -18.36 -45.92
C SER A 21 -15.03 -19.81 -46.33
N PHE A 22 -15.51 -20.22 -47.52
CA PHE A 22 -15.24 -21.59 -48.01
C PHE A 22 -13.75 -21.86 -48.20
N VAL A 23 -12.98 -20.89 -48.68
CA VAL A 23 -11.52 -21.00 -48.80
C VAL A 23 -10.87 -21.14 -47.42
N TRP A 24 -11.31 -20.37 -46.43
CA TRP A 24 -10.82 -20.48 -45.05
C TRP A 24 -11.11 -21.87 -44.46
N HIS A 25 -12.35 -22.35 -44.57
CA HIS A 25 -12.73 -23.68 -44.10
C HIS A 25 -11.90 -24.78 -44.78
N TRP A 26 -11.77 -24.72 -46.11
CA TRP A 26 -10.93 -25.65 -46.86
C TRP A 26 -9.48 -25.64 -46.40
N TYR A 27 -8.92 -24.44 -46.17
CA TYR A 27 -7.56 -24.30 -45.66
C TYR A 27 -7.41 -24.97 -44.28
N VAL A 28 -8.31 -24.67 -43.33
CA VAL A 28 -8.22 -25.22 -41.97
C VAL A 28 -8.35 -26.75 -41.98
N THR A 29 -9.27 -27.31 -42.77
CA THR A 29 -9.48 -28.76 -42.83
C THR A 29 -8.28 -29.51 -43.44
N ASN A 30 -7.61 -28.93 -44.44
CA ASN A 30 -6.61 -29.67 -45.23
C ASN A 30 -5.16 -29.31 -44.88
N TYR A 31 -4.91 -28.12 -44.33
CA TYR A 31 -3.56 -27.58 -44.17
C TYR A 31 -3.20 -27.17 -42.74
N ALA A 32 -4.17 -26.83 -41.88
CA ALA A 32 -3.90 -26.42 -40.51
C ALA A 32 -3.70 -27.62 -39.55
N HIS A 33 -2.71 -28.46 -39.85
CA HIS A 33 -2.36 -29.63 -39.02
C HIS A 33 -0.85 -29.87 -39.03
N THR A 34 -0.30 -30.43 -37.93
CA THR A 34 1.14 -30.66 -37.72
C THR A 34 1.78 -31.64 -38.71
N SER A 35 0.97 -32.39 -39.46
CA SER A 35 1.42 -33.35 -40.47
C SER A 35 1.83 -32.71 -41.80
N VAL A 36 1.40 -31.48 -42.06
CA VAL A 36 1.66 -30.77 -43.32
C VAL A 36 3.04 -30.11 -43.25
N LYS A 37 3.84 -30.32 -44.30
CA LYS A 37 5.24 -29.85 -44.35
C LYS A 37 5.35 -28.40 -44.83
N ASP A 38 6.34 -27.68 -44.33
CA ASP A 38 6.56 -26.25 -44.58
C ASP A 38 6.64 -25.89 -46.06
N HIS A 39 7.30 -26.70 -46.89
CA HIS A 39 7.39 -26.45 -48.33
C HIS A 39 6.02 -26.50 -49.03
N ILE A 40 5.06 -27.26 -48.51
CA ILE A 40 3.67 -27.29 -49.00
C ILE A 40 2.94 -26.03 -48.51
N LEU A 41 3.06 -25.72 -47.22
CA LEU A 41 2.45 -24.53 -46.61
C LEU A 41 2.89 -23.26 -47.32
N ASN A 42 4.18 -23.12 -47.64
CA ASN A 42 4.74 -21.95 -48.32
C ASN A 42 4.09 -21.72 -49.70
N VAL A 43 3.86 -22.77 -50.48
CA VAL A 43 3.22 -22.65 -51.81
C VAL A 43 1.75 -22.24 -51.66
N ILE A 44 1.05 -22.87 -50.71
CA ILE A 44 -0.37 -22.59 -50.46
C ILE A 44 -0.56 -21.18 -49.90
N HIS A 45 0.18 -20.81 -48.86
CA HIS A 45 0.15 -19.47 -48.26
C HIS A 45 0.53 -18.40 -49.29
N GLY A 46 1.57 -18.62 -50.10
CA GLY A 46 1.98 -17.68 -51.14
C GLY A 46 0.83 -17.38 -52.13
N SER A 47 0.05 -18.41 -52.49
CA SER A 47 -1.11 -18.24 -53.36
C SER A 47 -2.30 -17.59 -52.62
N LEU A 48 -2.63 -18.05 -51.42
CA LEU A 48 -3.81 -17.59 -50.70
C LEU A 48 -3.65 -16.19 -50.10
N MET A 49 -2.44 -15.74 -49.77
CA MET A 49 -2.21 -14.39 -49.24
C MET A 49 -2.58 -13.29 -50.25
N ALA A 50 -2.52 -13.58 -51.55
CA ALA A 50 -2.88 -12.65 -52.62
C ALA A 50 -4.40 -12.44 -52.79
N LEU A 51 -5.23 -13.24 -52.11
CA LEU A 51 -6.67 -13.03 -52.08
C LEU A 51 -7.02 -11.73 -51.32
N PRO A 52 -8.09 -11.01 -51.71
CA PRO A 52 -8.48 -9.75 -51.09
C PRO A 52 -9.20 -9.98 -49.75
N TRP A 53 -8.46 -10.42 -48.73
CA TRP A 53 -8.98 -10.74 -47.40
C TRP A 53 -9.65 -9.56 -46.68
N GLN A 54 -9.42 -8.32 -47.12
CA GLN A 54 -10.17 -7.15 -46.66
C GLN A 54 -11.68 -7.22 -46.97
N ASN A 55 -12.08 -8.02 -47.96
CA ASN A 55 -13.48 -8.28 -48.30
C ASN A 55 -14.05 -9.49 -47.55
N PHE A 56 -13.26 -10.13 -46.69
CA PHE A 56 -13.71 -11.29 -45.95
C PHE A 56 -14.71 -10.89 -44.86
N TRP A 57 -15.89 -11.48 -44.92
CA TRP A 57 -16.95 -11.30 -43.93
C TRP A 57 -17.18 -12.61 -43.19
N PRO A 58 -16.44 -12.87 -42.09
CA PRO A 58 -16.45 -14.17 -41.43
C PRO A 58 -17.84 -14.48 -40.84
N SER A 59 -18.24 -15.73 -40.93
CA SER A 59 -19.32 -16.29 -40.12
C SER A 59 -18.83 -16.58 -38.70
N ILE A 60 -19.75 -16.88 -37.78
CA ILE A 60 -19.40 -17.30 -36.41
C ILE A 60 -18.49 -18.54 -36.45
N THR A 61 -18.80 -19.51 -37.33
CA THR A 61 -17.98 -20.71 -37.51
C THR A 61 -16.57 -20.39 -38.02
N ASP A 62 -16.42 -19.39 -38.90
CA ASP A 62 -15.09 -18.95 -39.33
C ASP A 62 -14.25 -18.48 -38.15
N VAL A 63 -14.82 -17.69 -37.24
CA VAL A 63 -14.14 -17.18 -36.03
C VAL A 63 -13.78 -18.33 -35.08
N GLU A 64 -14.67 -19.31 -34.89
CA GLU A 64 -14.38 -20.51 -34.10
C GLU A 64 -13.22 -21.33 -34.71
N LEU A 65 -13.14 -21.42 -36.04
CA LEU A 65 -12.02 -22.04 -36.73
C LEU A 65 -10.72 -21.24 -36.60
N MET A 66 -10.79 -19.90 -36.62
CA MET A 66 -9.63 -19.04 -36.33
C MET A 66 -9.08 -19.32 -34.93
N LEU A 67 -9.96 -19.38 -33.93
CA LEU A 67 -9.57 -19.70 -32.56
C LEU A 67 -8.93 -21.08 -32.47
N LYS A 68 -9.54 -22.10 -33.09
CA LYS A 68 -8.99 -23.46 -33.14
C LYS A 68 -7.57 -23.47 -33.70
N VAL A 69 -7.30 -22.74 -34.79
CA VAL A 69 -5.94 -22.66 -35.36
C VAL A 69 -4.97 -21.98 -34.37
N ALA A 70 -5.39 -20.91 -33.70
CA ALA A 70 -4.57 -20.18 -32.73
C ALA A 70 -4.29 -20.95 -31.42
N GLU A 71 -5.07 -21.99 -31.11
CA GLU A 71 -4.86 -22.85 -29.94
C GLU A 71 -3.82 -23.96 -30.17
N HIS A 72 -3.59 -24.35 -31.42
CA HIS A 72 -2.59 -25.35 -31.77
C HIS A 72 -1.24 -24.69 -32.04
N TYR A 73 -0.14 -25.36 -31.72
CA TYR A 73 1.20 -24.85 -32.04
C TYR A 73 1.53 -25.06 -33.53
N LEU A 74 1.11 -24.11 -34.37
CA LEU A 74 1.27 -24.15 -35.84
C LEU A 74 1.83 -22.80 -36.36
N PRO A 75 3.15 -22.53 -36.22
CA PRO A 75 3.71 -21.20 -36.44
C PRO A 75 3.38 -20.58 -37.81
N ASP A 76 3.57 -21.31 -38.91
CA ASP A 76 3.28 -20.77 -40.25
C ASP A 76 1.79 -20.57 -40.50
N CYS A 77 0.94 -21.42 -39.90
CA CYS A 77 -0.51 -21.22 -39.93
C CYS A 77 -0.94 -19.98 -39.13
N HIS A 78 -0.26 -19.67 -38.02
CA HIS A 78 -0.51 -18.47 -37.24
C HIS A 78 -0.16 -17.19 -38.00
N VAL A 79 0.91 -17.20 -38.80
CA VAL A 79 1.23 -16.06 -39.68
C VAL A 79 0.14 -15.84 -40.71
N PHE A 80 -0.28 -16.91 -41.40
CA PHE A 80 -1.32 -16.82 -42.40
C PHE A 80 -2.66 -16.37 -41.78
N LEU A 81 -3.02 -16.93 -40.63
CA LEU A 81 -4.18 -16.47 -39.86
C LEU A 81 -4.04 -15.00 -39.46
N GLY A 82 -2.86 -14.55 -39.01
CA GLY A 82 -2.59 -13.17 -38.67
C GLY A 82 -2.82 -12.23 -39.86
N HIS A 83 -2.38 -12.58 -41.06
CA HIS A 83 -2.65 -11.81 -42.28
C HIS A 83 -4.15 -11.64 -42.55
N ILE A 84 -4.92 -12.74 -42.44
CA ILE A 84 -6.37 -12.73 -42.63
C ILE A 84 -7.04 -11.88 -41.54
N PHE A 85 -6.77 -12.21 -40.27
CA PHE A 85 -7.40 -11.58 -39.11
C PHE A 85 -7.17 -10.07 -39.08
N MET A 86 -5.95 -9.62 -39.39
CA MET A 86 -5.61 -8.19 -39.43
C MET A 86 -6.20 -7.45 -40.64
N SER A 87 -6.77 -8.16 -41.61
CA SER A 87 -7.39 -7.58 -42.80
C SER A 87 -8.91 -7.39 -42.64
N VAL A 88 -9.55 -8.07 -41.68
CA VAL A 88 -11.00 -7.98 -41.43
C VAL A 88 -11.35 -6.69 -40.68
N ASN A 89 -12.41 -6.01 -41.10
CA ASN A 89 -12.94 -4.83 -40.41
C ASN A 89 -13.82 -5.24 -39.20
N TRP A 90 -13.17 -5.65 -38.12
CA TRP A 90 -13.84 -6.13 -36.90
C TRP A 90 -14.82 -5.14 -36.25
N PRO A 91 -14.54 -3.82 -36.18
CA PRO A 91 -15.52 -2.88 -35.62
C PRO A 91 -16.87 -2.91 -36.35
N VAL A 92 -16.85 -2.84 -37.68
CA VAL A 92 -18.09 -2.86 -38.49
C VAL A 92 -18.76 -4.24 -38.39
N TRP A 93 -17.97 -5.31 -38.38
CA TRP A 93 -18.48 -6.67 -38.25
C TRP A 93 -19.16 -6.91 -36.91
N LEU A 94 -18.57 -6.49 -35.79
CA LEU A 94 -19.15 -6.64 -34.45
C LEU A 94 -20.46 -5.86 -34.30
N THR A 95 -20.56 -4.65 -34.87
CA THR A 95 -21.82 -3.90 -34.89
C THR A 95 -22.91 -4.64 -35.66
N SER A 96 -22.56 -5.29 -36.78
CA SER A 96 -23.54 -6.02 -37.60
C SER A 96 -24.18 -7.23 -36.90
N ILE A 97 -23.45 -7.88 -35.98
CA ILE A 97 -23.95 -9.04 -35.22
C ILE A 97 -24.64 -8.63 -33.91
N ALA A 98 -24.55 -7.35 -33.52
CA ALA A 98 -25.00 -6.85 -32.22
C ALA A 98 -26.53 -6.91 -32.05
N ASP A 99 -27.32 -6.79 -33.11
CA ASP A 99 -28.78 -6.70 -32.97
C ASP A 99 -29.53 -8.02 -33.20
N MET A 100 -28.93 -8.96 -33.95
CA MET A 100 -29.62 -10.17 -34.43
C MET A 100 -29.18 -11.49 -33.77
N THR A 101 -28.15 -11.45 -32.91
CA THR A 101 -27.49 -12.65 -32.40
C THR A 101 -27.85 -12.93 -30.93
N PRO A 102 -28.12 -14.20 -30.54
CA PRO A 102 -28.31 -14.57 -29.13
C PRO A 102 -27.11 -14.18 -28.26
N SER A 103 -27.37 -13.80 -27.00
CA SER A 103 -26.33 -13.32 -26.06
C SER A 103 -25.17 -14.31 -25.88
N GLN A 104 -25.48 -15.60 -25.74
CA GLN A 104 -24.48 -16.67 -25.59
C GLN A 104 -23.50 -16.73 -26.76
N VAL A 105 -23.99 -16.53 -27.98
CA VAL A 105 -23.15 -16.55 -29.18
C VAL A 105 -22.27 -15.29 -29.24
N LYS A 106 -22.81 -14.12 -28.86
CA LYS A 106 -22.04 -12.87 -28.76
C LYS A 106 -20.89 -13.00 -27.76
N ILE A 107 -21.13 -13.59 -26.58
CA ILE A 107 -20.10 -13.83 -25.56
C ILE A 107 -18.98 -14.70 -26.13
N ARG A 108 -19.31 -15.84 -26.76
CA ARG A 108 -18.31 -16.73 -27.37
C ARG A 108 -17.48 -16.04 -28.45
N VAL A 109 -18.13 -15.25 -29.31
CA VAL A 109 -17.46 -14.50 -30.38
C VAL A 109 -16.53 -13.46 -29.78
N LEU A 110 -17.00 -12.62 -28.86
CA LEU A 110 -16.17 -11.59 -28.21
C LEU A 110 -14.98 -12.21 -27.49
N HIS A 111 -15.18 -13.34 -26.80
CA HIS A 111 -14.10 -14.07 -26.15
C HIS A 111 -13.06 -14.58 -27.16
N SER A 112 -13.51 -15.14 -28.29
CA SER A 112 -12.64 -15.60 -29.37
C SER A 112 -11.82 -14.44 -29.96
N ILE A 113 -12.47 -13.29 -30.20
CA ILE A 113 -11.81 -12.07 -30.69
C ILE A 113 -10.78 -11.57 -29.68
N LEU A 114 -11.09 -11.57 -28.39
CA LEU A 114 -10.15 -11.19 -27.34
C LEU A 114 -8.90 -12.08 -27.34
N ILE A 115 -9.08 -13.41 -27.38
CA ILE A 115 -7.96 -14.37 -27.46
C ILE A 115 -7.13 -14.12 -28.72
N LEU A 116 -7.78 -14.01 -29.88
CA LEU A 116 -7.10 -13.84 -31.17
C LEU A 116 -6.32 -12.52 -31.24
N LEU A 117 -6.90 -11.41 -30.76
CA LEU A 117 -6.23 -10.11 -30.68
C LEU A 117 -4.93 -10.21 -29.88
N VAL A 118 -4.99 -10.82 -28.69
CA VAL A 118 -3.83 -10.90 -27.79
C VAL A 118 -2.79 -11.89 -28.31
N LYS A 119 -3.20 -13.10 -28.70
CA LYS A 119 -2.28 -14.15 -29.19
C LYS A 119 -1.58 -13.74 -30.49
N LEU A 120 -2.34 -13.30 -31.49
CA LEU A 120 -1.77 -12.95 -32.80
C LEU A 120 -0.91 -11.68 -32.72
N SER A 121 -1.25 -10.72 -31.85
CA SER A 121 -0.39 -9.53 -31.63
C SER A 121 0.90 -9.87 -30.88
N ASN A 122 0.94 -10.99 -30.14
CA ASN A 122 2.15 -11.49 -29.49
C ASN A 122 2.99 -12.40 -30.40
N GLU A 123 2.44 -12.87 -31.54
CA GLU A 123 3.11 -13.83 -32.43
C GLU A 123 4.28 -13.18 -33.20
N PRO A 124 5.52 -13.69 -33.10
CA PRO A 124 6.72 -13.00 -33.60
C PRO A 124 6.66 -12.60 -35.08
N LYS A 125 6.17 -13.48 -35.95
CA LYS A 125 6.10 -13.22 -37.39
C LYS A 125 4.95 -12.25 -37.74
N VAL A 126 3.86 -12.25 -36.99
CA VAL A 126 2.78 -11.26 -37.14
C VAL A 126 3.27 -9.88 -36.69
N ARG A 127 4.03 -9.83 -35.58
CA ARG A 127 4.67 -8.60 -35.09
C ARG A 127 5.62 -7.98 -36.11
N ALA A 128 6.31 -8.78 -36.91
CA ALA A 128 7.22 -8.28 -37.95
C ALA A 128 6.48 -7.78 -39.20
N ASN A 129 5.42 -8.49 -39.62
CA ASN A 129 4.78 -8.25 -40.92
C ASN A 129 3.53 -7.35 -40.86
N HIS A 130 2.89 -7.24 -39.69
CA HIS A 130 1.57 -6.61 -39.54
C HIS A 130 1.47 -5.68 -38.32
N THR A 131 2.59 -5.14 -37.83
CA THR A 131 2.63 -4.31 -36.61
C THR A 131 1.63 -3.16 -36.64
N ASP A 132 1.57 -2.40 -37.73
CA ASP A 132 0.73 -1.21 -37.81
C ASP A 132 -0.76 -1.54 -37.84
N LYS A 133 -1.14 -2.61 -38.55
CA LYS A 133 -2.52 -3.12 -38.55
C LYS A 133 -2.92 -3.64 -37.17
N ALA A 134 -2.03 -4.39 -36.51
CA ALA A 134 -2.27 -4.89 -35.15
C ALA A 134 -2.47 -3.75 -34.15
N LYS A 135 -1.60 -2.72 -34.19
CA LYS A 135 -1.75 -1.52 -33.34
C LYS A 135 -3.08 -0.80 -33.60
N ALA A 136 -3.43 -0.56 -34.87
CA ALA A 136 -4.68 0.10 -35.22
C ALA A 136 -5.91 -0.68 -34.75
N LEU A 137 -5.88 -2.00 -34.91
CA LEU A 137 -6.96 -2.87 -34.48
C LEU A 137 -7.11 -2.92 -32.95
N LEU A 138 -6.01 -2.97 -32.20
CA LEU A 138 -6.03 -2.91 -30.73
C LEU A 138 -6.67 -1.59 -30.24
N VAL A 139 -6.32 -0.45 -30.85
CA VAL A 139 -6.94 0.85 -30.53
C VAL A 139 -8.43 0.85 -30.81
N GLN A 140 -8.86 0.30 -31.95
CA GLN A 140 -10.29 0.17 -32.26
C GLN A 140 -11.01 -0.75 -31.27
N ALA A 141 -10.34 -1.83 -30.85
CA ALA A 141 -10.88 -2.81 -29.92
C ALA A 141 -11.07 -2.26 -28.50
N GLU A 142 -10.34 -1.22 -28.08
CA GLU A 142 -10.57 -0.52 -26.81
C GLU A 142 -11.98 0.13 -26.72
N CYS A 143 -12.63 0.36 -27.87
CA CYS A 143 -14.00 0.88 -27.96
C CYS A 143 -15.09 -0.20 -27.94
N PHE A 144 -14.74 -1.49 -27.99
CA PHE A 144 -15.74 -2.56 -27.95
C PHE A 144 -16.35 -2.69 -26.55
N ASP A 145 -17.58 -3.24 -26.50
CA ASP A 145 -18.25 -3.54 -25.25
C ASP A 145 -17.74 -4.85 -24.66
N TRP A 146 -16.78 -4.74 -23.75
CA TRP A 146 -16.18 -5.86 -23.04
C TRP A 146 -16.95 -6.26 -21.77
N SER A 147 -18.12 -5.68 -21.50
CA SER A 147 -18.95 -6.03 -20.33
C SER A 147 -19.39 -7.50 -20.36
N LEU A 148 -19.65 -8.05 -21.56
CA LEU A 148 -20.11 -9.42 -21.76
C LEU A 148 -19.06 -10.50 -21.48
N ILE A 149 -17.77 -10.15 -21.41
CA ILE A 149 -16.71 -11.08 -21.01
C ILE A 149 -16.78 -11.22 -19.50
N ASP A 150 -16.79 -12.43 -18.95
CA ASP A 150 -16.75 -12.58 -17.50
C ASP A 150 -15.32 -12.50 -16.94
N GLN A 151 -15.19 -12.58 -15.62
CA GLN A 151 -13.90 -12.55 -14.95
C GLN A 151 -13.02 -13.78 -15.24
N GLU A 152 -13.61 -14.97 -15.45
CA GLU A 152 -12.87 -16.22 -15.62
C GLU A 152 -12.22 -16.28 -17.00
N MET A 153 -12.95 -15.89 -18.03
CA MET A 153 -12.47 -15.69 -19.39
C MET A 153 -11.30 -14.70 -19.41
N TYR A 154 -11.48 -13.54 -18.78
CA TYR A 154 -10.43 -12.52 -18.71
C TYR A 154 -9.20 -13.01 -17.93
N HIS A 155 -9.41 -13.71 -16.82
CA HIS A 155 -8.35 -14.32 -16.02
C HIS A 155 -7.49 -15.27 -16.85
N HIS A 156 -8.12 -16.15 -17.64
CA HIS A 156 -7.41 -17.11 -18.49
C HIS A 156 -6.48 -16.44 -19.50
N ILE A 157 -6.96 -15.37 -20.16
CA ILE A 157 -6.18 -14.61 -21.14
C ILE A 157 -5.02 -13.88 -20.47
N MET A 158 -5.26 -13.28 -19.29
CA MET A 158 -4.21 -12.59 -18.55
C MET A 158 -3.12 -13.55 -18.08
N ASP A 159 -3.47 -14.73 -17.56
CA ASP A 159 -2.49 -15.75 -17.17
C ASP A 159 -1.68 -16.25 -18.38
N TRP A 160 -2.35 -16.48 -19.53
CA TRP A 160 -1.64 -16.83 -20.77
C TRP A 160 -0.65 -15.73 -21.19
N TYR A 161 -1.07 -14.46 -21.15
CA TYR A 161 -0.23 -13.33 -21.56
C TYR A 161 1.00 -13.16 -20.66
N VAL A 162 0.82 -13.25 -19.33
CA VAL A 162 1.91 -13.20 -18.35
C VAL A 162 2.96 -14.28 -18.62
N MET A 163 2.54 -15.48 -19.03
CA MET A 163 3.44 -16.60 -19.32
C MET A 163 4.15 -16.48 -20.67
N SER A 164 3.54 -15.78 -21.64
CA SER A 164 3.95 -15.82 -23.04
C SER A 164 4.67 -14.56 -23.54
N CYS A 165 4.51 -13.41 -22.87
CA CYS A 165 5.17 -12.17 -23.27
C CYS A 165 6.61 -12.07 -22.73
N ASP A 166 7.42 -11.17 -23.33
CA ASP A 166 8.63 -10.69 -22.67
C ASP A 166 8.21 -9.75 -21.52
N PRO A 167 8.54 -10.07 -20.25
CA PRO A 167 8.13 -9.23 -19.12
C PRO A 167 8.73 -7.82 -19.15
N SER A 168 9.68 -7.52 -20.05
CA SER A 168 10.16 -6.14 -20.30
C SER A 168 9.07 -5.20 -20.84
N VAL A 169 7.94 -5.76 -21.31
CA VAL A 169 6.70 -5.08 -21.73
C VAL A 169 6.24 -4.01 -20.72
N ILE A 170 6.45 -4.24 -19.42
CA ILE A 170 6.05 -3.30 -18.35
C ILE A 170 6.74 -1.94 -18.45
N PHE A 171 7.93 -1.87 -19.08
CA PHE A 171 8.67 -0.62 -19.24
C PHE A 171 8.36 0.13 -20.53
N LYS A 172 7.48 -0.43 -21.37
CA LYS A 172 7.06 0.21 -22.61
C LYS A 172 6.06 1.30 -22.27
N LEU A 173 6.42 2.54 -22.59
CA LEU A 173 5.59 3.73 -22.33
C LEU A 173 5.18 4.44 -23.61
N ASP A 174 5.78 4.08 -24.74
CA ASP A 174 5.50 4.70 -26.04
C ASP A 174 4.16 4.18 -26.56
N PRO A 175 3.15 5.04 -26.77
CA PRO A 175 1.89 4.65 -27.39
C PRO A 175 2.04 4.10 -28.82
N LEU A 176 3.17 4.25 -29.47
CA LEU A 176 3.43 3.66 -30.78
C LEU A 176 4.02 2.25 -30.71
N ASP A 177 4.42 1.78 -29.51
CA ASP A 177 4.92 0.43 -29.28
C ASP A 177 3.76 -0.57 -29.16
N LEU A 178 3.88 -1.73 -29.84
CA LEU A 178 2.86 -2.76 -29.85
C LEU A 178 2.65 -3.40 -28.47
N ASP A 179 3.71 -3.57 -27.70
CA ASP A 179 3.67 -4.13 -26.35
C ASP A 179 2.89 -3.22 -25.39
N PHE A 180 3.11 -1.91 -25.50
CA PHE A 180 2.29 -0.92 -24.79
C PHE A 180 0.82 -1.03 -25.21
N ARG A 181 0.53 -1.19 -26.51
CA ARG A 181 -0.84 -1.30 -27.01
C ARG A 181 -1.57 -2.55 -26.53
N ILE A 182 -0.89 -3.68 -26.41
CA ILE A 182 -1.50 -4.90 -25.85
C ILE A 182 -1.86 -4.69 -24.37
N ILE A 183 -0.96 -4.12 -23.57
CA ILE A 183 -1.25 -3.81 -22.15
C ILE A 183 -2.37 -2.78 -22.02
N SER A 184 -2.33 -1.70 -22.81
CA SER A 184 -3.37 -0.66 -22.84
C SER A 184 -4.73 -1.27 -23.15
N PHE A 185 -4.78 -2.13 -24.17
CA PHE A 185 -6.00 -2.85 -24.55
C PHE A 185 -6.52 -3.75 -23.42
N LEU A 186 -5.65 -4.58 -22.81
CA LEU A 186 -6.04 -5.43 -21.67
C LEU A 186 -6.56 -4.59 -20.49
N SER A 187 -5.92 -3.45 -20.21
CA SER A 187 -6.38 -2.52 -19.18
C SER A 187 -7.77 -1.93 -19.51
N ALA A 188 -8.07 -1.70 -20.79
CA ALA A 188 -9.37 -1.21 -21.25
C ALA A 188 -10.45 -2.29 -21.15
N VAL A 189 -10.13 -3.56 -21.45
CA VAL A 189 -11.03 -4.73 -21.26
C VAL A 189 -11.38 -4.89 -19.78
N ALA A 190 -10.43 -4.63 -18.89
CA ALA A 190 -10.67 -4.60 -17.45
C ALA A 190 -11.39 -3.34 -16.95
N HIS A 191 -11.66 -2.34 -17.80
CA HIS A 191 -12.16 -1.02 -17.39
C HIS A 191 -11.26 -0.31 -16.36
N TYR A 192 -9.96 -0.62 -16.33
CA TYR A 192 -9.03 -0.06 -15.35
C TYR A 192 -8.68 1.41 -15.62
N THR A 193 -8.78 1.85 -16.89
CA THR A 193 -8.39 3.20 -17.32
C THR A 193 -9.57 4.16 -17.53
N LYS A 194 -10.81 3.63 -17.66
CA LYS A 194 -12.02 4.43 -17.91
C LYS A 194 -12.68 4.81 -16.58
N THR A 195 -12.65 6.10 -16.24
CA THR A 195 -13.25 6.64 -15.00
C THR A 195 -14.77 6.78 -15.05
N SER A 196 -15.40 6.66 -16.22
CA SER A 196 -16.77 7.12 -16.46
C SER A 196 -17.87 6.06 -16.28
N GLN A 197 -17.54 4.79 -16.05
CA GLN A 197 -18.53 3.73 -15.83
C GLN A 197 -18.05 2.76 -14.75
N LEU A 198 -18.30 3.13 -13.49
CA LEU A 198 -18.12 2.27 -12.32
C LEU A 198 -19.25 1.23 -12.26
N SER A 199 -19.34 0.34 -13.26
CA SER A 199 -20.20 -0.84 -13.12
C SER A 199 -19.55 -1.76 -12.08
N THR A 200 -20.32 -2.18 -11.07
CA THR A 200 -19.90 -3.14 -10.04
C THR A 200 -19.36 -4.44 -10.63
N ASP A 201 -19.79 -4.79 -11.85
CA ASP A 201 -19.38 -5.97 -12.61
C ASP A 201 -17.92 -5.92 -13.14
N SER A 202 -17.24 -4.78 -13.00
CA SER A 202 -15.87 -4.59 -13.49
C SER A 202 -14.78 -4.71 -12.42
N PHE A 203 -15.13 -4.81 -11.13
CA PHE A 203 -14.14 -4.90 -10.05
C PHE A 203 -13.19 -6.09 -10.23
N GLU A 204 -13.73 -7.27 -10.48
CA GLU A 204 -12.96 -8.52 -10.52
C GLU A 204 -11.94 -8.52 -11.67
N LYS A 205 -12.31 -7.97 -12.84
CA LYS A 205 -11.35 -7.80 -13.95
C LYS A 205 -10.23 -6.81 -13.61
N ARG A 206 -10.55 -5.71 -12.91
CA ARG A 206 -9.53 -4.74 -12.44
C ARG A 206 -8.58 -5.40 -11.45
N HIS A 207 -9.12 -6.17 -10.51
CA HIS A 207 -8.35 -6.95 -9.55
C HIS A 207 -7.42 -7.96 -10.26
N ILE A 208 -7.95 -8.72 -11.23
CA ILE A 208 -7.17 -9.63 -12.07
C ILE A 208 -6.03 -8.89 -12.80
N TYR A 209 -6.33 -7.72 -13.39
CA TYR A 209 -5.34 -6.93 -14.11
C TYR A 209 -4.18 -6.49 -13.20
N ILE A 210 -4.46 -5.93 -12.03
CA ILE A 210 -3.43 -5.52 -11.05
C ILE A 210 -2.60 -6.71 -10.62
N ARG A 211 -3.23 -7.83 -10.25
CA ARG A 211 -2.52 -9.05 -9.85
C ARG A 211 -1.59 -9.55 -10.96
N SER A 212 -2.06 -9.58 -12.20
CA SER A 212 -1.23 -9.98 -13.35
C SER A 212 -0.09 -9.00 -13.63
N TYR A 213 -0.30 -7.71 -13.37
CA TYR A 213 0.75 -6.70 -13.45
C TYR A 213 1.84 -6.92 -12.38
N VAL A 214 1.45 -7.20 -11.13
CA VAL A 214 2.38 -7.57 -10.05
C VAL A 214 3.13 -8.87 -10.41
N LYS A 215 2.43 -9.87 -10.96
CA LYS A 215 3.06 -11.11 -11.47
C LYS A 215 4.11 -10.81 -12.56
N LEU A 216 3.84 -9.91 -13.51
CA LEU A 216 4.81 -9.53 -14.55
C LEU A 216 6.07 -8.91 -13.94
N ILE A 217 5.93 -8.04 -12.94
CA ILE A 217 7.06 -7.47 -12.21
C ILE A 217 7.87 -8.59 -11.52
N ALA A 218 7.20 -9.53 -10.88
CA ALA A 218 7.86 -10.68 -10.23
C ALA A 218 8.61 -11.56 -11.25
N VAL A 219 7.98 -11.85 -12.39
CA VAL A 219 8.60 -12.61 -13.49
C VAL A 219 9.81 -11.86 -14.05
N TYR A 220 9.70 -10.56 -14.33
CA TYR A 220 10.83 -9.75 -14.79
C TYR A 220 12.00 -9.82 -13.83
N THR A 221 11.71 -9.62 -12.54
CA THR A 221 12.70 -9.56 -11.46
C THR A 221 13.40 -10.88 -11.25
N SER A 222 12.67 -12.00 -11.34
CA SER A 222 13.23 -13.34 -11.21
C SER A 222 14.18 -13.69 -12.36
N ARG A 223 13.87 -13.22 -13.59
CA ARG A 223 14.66 -13.48 -14.81
C ARG A 223 15.87 -12.54 -14.96
N ASN A 224 15.82 -11.31 -14.44
CA ASN A 224 16.80 -10.25 -14.75
C ASN A 224 17.57 -9.71 -13.52
N LYS A 225 17.92 -10.57 -12.55
CA LYS A 225 18.51 -10.16 -11.25
C LYS A 225 19.69 -9.19 -11.35
N ASN A 226 20.59 -9.38 -12.33
CA ASN A 226 21.81 -8.57 -12.47
C ASN A 226 21.56 -7.18 -13.07
N SER A 227 20.43 -6.99 -13.76
CA SER A 227 20.11 -5.74 -14.48
C SER A 227 19.23 -4.79 -13.67
N LEU A 228 18.75 -5.20 -12.48
CA LEU A 228 17.76 -4.47 -11.69
C LEU A 228 18.26 -3.10 -11.24
N VAL A 229 19.51 -3.01 -10.78
CA VAL A 229 20.11 -1.75 -10.29
C VAL A 229 20.09 -0.67 -11.38
N SER A 230 20.38 -1.04 -12.63
CA SER A 230 20.34 -0.10 -13.76
C SER A 230 18.93 0.39 -14.13
N LYS A 231 17.90 -0.27 -13.62
CA LYS A 231 16.48 -0.02 -13.92
C LYS A 231 15.70 0.54 -12.73
N GLU A 232 16.36 0.90 -11.64
CA GLU A 232 15.71 1.42 -10.42
C GLU A 232 14.72 2.56 -10.72
N LYS A 233 15.16 3.59 -11.47
CA LYS A 233 14.29 4.72 -11.86
C LYS A 233 13.08 4.29 -12.69
N ASN A 234 13.23 3.27 -13.53
CA ASN A 234 12.12 2.75 -14.32
C ASN A 234 11.09 2.05 -13.43
N PHE A 235 11.53 1.30 -12.41
CA PHE A 235 10.63 0.71 -11.42
C PHE A 235 9.93 1.78 -10.58
N GLN A 236 10.65 2.79 -10.11
CA GLN A 236 10.06 3.93 -9.37
C GLN A 236 8.95 4.59 -10.20
N HIS A 237 9.20 4.86 -11.49
CA HIS A 237 8.20 5.42 -12.40
C HIS A 237 7.01 4.47 -12.61
N LEU A 238 7.27 3.17 -12.81
CA LEU A 238 6.26 2.14 -12.99
C LEU A 238 5.28 2.08 -11.81
N ILE A 239 5.84 2.04 -10.59
CA ILE A 239 5.10 1.96 -9.33
C ILE A 239 4.31 3.24 -9.11
N THR A 240 4.94 4.40 -9.30
CA THR A 240 4.30 5.71 -9.19
C THR A 240 3.12 5.84 -10.14
N ASN A 241 3.23 5.34 -11.37
CA ASN A 241 2.12 5.38 -12.32
C ASN A 241 0.95 4.51 -11.89
N GLN A 242 1.19 3.31 -11.35
CA GLN A 242 0.12 2.47 -10.82
C GLN A 242 -0.57 3.12 -9.61
N LEU A 243 0.21 3.71 -8.69
CA LEU A 243 -0.35 4.47 -7.57
C LEU A 243 -1.26 5.62 -8.04
N LYS A 244 -0.87 6.35 -9.10
CA LYS A 244 -1.71 7.41 -9.71
C LYS A 244 -2.99 6.87 -10.34
N TYR A 245 -3.01 5.64 -10.85
CA TYR A 245 -4.23 5.01 -11.35
C TYR A 245 -5.15 4.60 -10.20
N LEU A 246 -4.60 3.98 -9.15
CA LEU A 246 -5.34 3.59 -7.95
C LEU A 246 -5.98 4.79 -7.25
N GLU A 247 -5.29 5.93 -7.18
CA GLU A 247 -5.82 7.17 -6.57
C GLU A 247 -7.10 7.68 -7.27
N ARG A 248 -7.36 7.30 -8.53
CA ARG A 248 -8.58 7.73 -9.23
C ARG A 248 -9.84 7.10 -8.65
N TYR A 249 -9.71 5.97 -7.96
CA TYR A 249 -10.85 5.30 -7.33
C TYR A 249 -11.20 5.98 -6.00
N ARG A 250 -12.47 6.35 -5.88
CA ARG A 250 -13.01 7.03 -4.68
C ARG A 250 -13.93 6.15 -3.85
N ASN A 251 -14.30 4.96 -4.35
CA ASN A 251 -14.94 3.94 -3.53
C ASN A 251 -13.90 3.29 -2.61
N GLN A 252 -14.06 3.45 -1.29
CA GLN A 252 -13.08 2.98 -0.31
C GLN A 252 -12.95 1.45 -0.28
N GLN A 253 -14.07 0.71 -0.34
CA GLN A 253 -14.04 -0.76 -0.25
C GLN A 253 -13.32 -1.37 -1.44
N GLU A 254 -13.64 -0.88 -2.64
CA GLU A 254 -12.96 -1.30 -3.86
C GLU A 254 -11.48 -0.90 -3.83
N LEU A 255 -11.16 0.33 -3.44
CA LEU A 255 -9.76 0.76 -3.37
C LEU A 255 -8.98 -0.10 -2.37
N ASN A 256 -9.54 -0.42 -1.21
CA ASN A 256 -8.86 -1.28 -0.22
C ASN A 256 -8.44 -2.60 -0.85
N LEU A 257 -9.33 -3.29 -1.55
CA LEU A 257 -9.03 -4.58 -2.18
C LEU A 257 -8.01 -4.46 -3.32
N LEU A 258 -8.16 -3.46 -4.21
CA LEU A 258 -7.20 -3.25 -5.31
C LEU A 258 -5.81 -2.88 -4.80
N PHE A 259 -5.75 -2.07 -3.73
CA PHE A 259 -4.51 -1.62 -3.12
C PHE A 259 -3.83 -2.75 -2.34
N GLU A 260 -4.62 -3.58 -1.64
CA GLU A 260 -4.14 -4.81 -0.98
C GLU A 260 -3.38 -5.70 -1.97
N THR A 261 -3.95 -5.98 -3.14
CA THR A 261 -3.26 -6.74 -4.20
C THR A 261 -2.01 -6.03 -4.70
N PHE A 262 -2.05 -4.71 -4.86
CA PHE A 262 -0.89 -3.97 -5.34
C PHE A 262 0.27 -3.97 -4.33
N LEU A 263 -0.03 -3.95 -3.03
CA LEU A 263 0.96 -4.04 -1.94
C LEU A 263 1.78 -5.35 -1.98
N GLU A 264 1.32 -6.40 -2.66
CA GLU A 264 2.10 -7.62 -2.89
C GLU A 264 3.43 -7.35 -3.59
N ILE A 265 3.57 -6.22 -4.30
CA ILE A 265 4.84 -5.78 -4.89
C ILE A 265 5.97 -5.65 -3.85
N LEU A 266 5.62 -5.33 -2.59
CA LEU A 266 6.56 -5.23 -1.48
C LEU A 266 7.11 -6.59 -1.04
N ASN A 267 6.45 -7.68 -1.44
CA ASN A 267 6.92 -9.05 -1.18
C ASN A 267 7.87 -9.56 -2.29
N ILE A 268 8.09 -8.79 -3.36
CA ILE A 268 8.96 -9.20 -4.47
C ILE A 268 10.43 -8.94 -4.09
N LYS A 269 11.18 -10.04 -3.93
CA LYS A 269 12.63 -10.00 -3.65
C LYS A 269 13.37 -9.12 -4.68
N ASN A 270 14.36 -8.35 -4.23
CA ASN A 270 15.17 -7.41 -5.01
C ASN A 270 14.45 -6.15 -5.53
N ILE A 271 13.12 -6.05 -5.39
CA ILE A 271 12.35 -4.83 -5.72
C ILE A 271 11.71 -4.22 -4.47
N SER A 272 11.49 -5.01 -3.42
CA SER A 272 10.87 -4.57 -2.15
C SER A 272 11.41 -3.23 -1.64
N GLU A 273 12.74 -3.03 -1.58
CA GLU A 273 13.35 -1.78 -1.11
C GLU A 273 13.00 -0.58 -2.02
N ILE A 274 13.06 -0.77 -3.34
CA ILE A 274 12.69 0.27 -4.33
C ILE A 274 11.20 0.58 -4.19
N ALA A 275 10.35 -0.44 -4.05
CA ALA A 275 8.92 -0.29 -3.91
C ALA A 275 8.54 0.41 -2.60
N GLN A 276 9.16 0.03 -1.50
CA GLN A 276 9.02 0.68 -0.21
C GLN A 276 9.37 2.17 -0.31
N LYS A 277 10.57 2.50 -0.78
CA LYS A 277 11.02 3.89 -0.90
C LYS A 277 10.10 4.71 -1.81
N THR A 278 9.70 4.14 -2.95
CA THR A 278 8.77 4.81 -3.87
C THR A 278 7.41 5.07 -3.20
N LEU A 279 6.90 4.10 -2.44
CA LEU A 279 5.63 4.22 -1.74
C LEU A 279 5.71 5.25 -0.60
N GLU A 280 6.77 5.24 0.21
CA GLU A 280 7.02 6.24 1.26
C GLU A 280 7.13 7.67 0.71
N GLU A 281 7.85 7.84 -0.41
CA GLU A 281 7.93 9.11 -1.13
C GLU A 281 6.55 9.53 -1.67
N TYR A 282 5.77 8.60 -2.21
CA TYR A 282 4.42 8.89 -2.71
C TYR A 282 3.46 9.30 -1.58
N ILE A 283 3.47 8.57 -0.47
CA ILE A 283 2.69 8.83 0.74
C ILE A 283 2.97 10.24 1.27
N THR A 284 4.25 10.60 1.40
CA THR A 284 4.69 11.90 1.90
C THR A 284 4.17 13.04 1.01
N ASN A 285 4.20 12.85 -0.32
CA ASN A 285 3.70 13.82 -1.30
C ASN A 285 2.15 13.88 -1.37
N LYS A 286 1.46 12.90 -0.77
CA LYS A 286 0.00 12.76 -0.78
C LYS A 286 -0.60 12.85 0.62
N SER A 287 0.07 13.55 1.54
CA SER A 287 -0.35 13.74 2.93
C SER A 287 -1.78 14.27 3.15
N LYS A 288 -2.48 14.73 2.10
CA LYS A 288 -3.87 15.19 2.17
C LYS A 288 -4.91 14.20 1.63
N ASP A 289 -4.50 13.06 1.06
CA ASP A 289 -5.44 12.06 0.52
C ASP A 289 -5.78 10.98 1.56
N ALA A 290 -6.85 11.20 2.31
CA ALA A 290 -7.29 10.26 3.34
C ALA A 290 -7.75 8.91 2.77
N ILE A 291 -8.32 8.89 1.57
CA ILE A 291 -8.84 7.66 0.96
C ILE A 291 -7.67 6.71 0.69
N LEU A 292 -6.56 7.25 0.18
CA LEU A 292 -5.31 6.52 -0.02
C LEU A 292 -4.72 6.02 1.31
N MET A 293 -4.58 6.90 2.31
CA MET A 293 -4.02 6.51 3.61
C MET A 293 -4.84 5.38 4.27
N ASN A 294 -6.17 5.48 4.21
CA ASN A 294 -7.07 4.45 4.73
C ASN A 294 -6.85 3.10 4.03
N ALA A 295 -6.69 3.09 2.70
CA ALA A 295 -6.44 1.87 1.95
C ALA A 295 -5.10 1.22 2.31
N ILE A 296 -4.06 2.03 2.52
CA ILE A 296 -2.74 1.56 2.96
C ILE A 296 -2.83 0.94 4.37
N LEU A 297 -3.39 1.67 5.34
CA LEU A 297 -3.51 1.18 6.72
C LEU A 297 -4.32 -0.12 6.83
N ASN A 298 -5.33 -0.29 5.97
CA ASN A 298 -6.19 -1.46 5.96
C ASN A 298 -5.52 -2.70 5.34
N GLY A 299 -4.80 -2.55 4.22
CA GLY A 299 -4.21 -3.67 3.50
C GLY A 299 -2.88 -4.18 4.07
N LEU A 300 -2.05 -3.29 4.63
CA LEU A 300 -0.65 -3.59 4.96
C LEU A 300 -0.44 -4.86 5.80
N GLY A 301 -1.21 -5.06 6.86
CA GLY A 301 -1.01 -6.21 7.77
C GLY A 301 -1.50 -7.54 7.21
N HIS A 302 -2.35 -7.53 6.18
CA HIS A 302 -2.82 -8.73 5.51
C HIS A 302 -1.83 -9.18 4.42
N THR A 303 -1.19 -8.22 3.74
CA THR A 303 -0.41 -8.48 2.54
C THR A 303 1.10 -8.57 2.78
N VAL A 304 1.68 -7.63 3.54
CA VAL A 304 3.14 -7.45 3.57
C VAL A 304 3.78 -8.46 4.53
N CYS A 305 4.66 -9.30 3.98
CA CYS A 305 5.29 -10.39 4.71
C CYS A 305 6.50 -9.94 5.54
N ASP A 306 7.22 -8.91 5.05
CA ASP A 306 8.38 -8.33 5.71
C ASP A 306 7.93 -7.26 6.72
N ILE A 307 8.21 -7.54 7.99
CA ILE A 307 7.77 -6.73 9.12
C ILE A 307 8.48 -5.37 9.15
N GLU A 308 9.75 -5.31 8.72
CA GLU A 308 10.50 -4.06 8.68
C GLU A 308 9.96 -3.12 7.60
N VAL A 309 9.64 -3.67 6.43
CA VAL A 309 8.98 -2.93 5.35
C VAL A 309 7.61 -2.42 5.81
N ALA A 310 6.80 -3.30 6.42
CA ALA A 310 5.49 -2.92 6.93
C ALA A 310 5.57 -1.82 8.00
N ALA A 311 6.50 -1.92 8.95
CA ALA A 311 6.72 -0.95 10.02
C ALA A 311 7.02 0.46 9.48
N ASN A 312 7.93 0.57 8.50
CA ASN A 312 8.31 1.86 7.94
C ASN A 312 7.15 2.49 7.14
N ILE A 313 6.38 1.69 6.40
CA ILE A 313 5.22 2.20 5.64
C ILE A 313 4.11 2.61 6.61
N TYR A 314 3.82 1.85 7.67
CA TYR A 314 2.88 2.27 8.71
C TYR A 314 3.27 3.62 9.30
N GLU A 315 4.53 3.77 9.70
CA GLU A 315 5.02 5.00 10.33
C GLU A 315 4.88 6.20 9.38
N SER A 316 5.27 6.04 8.11
CA SER A 316 5.17 7.08 7.09
C SER A 316 3.72 7.44 6.76
N THR A 317 2.84 6.43 6.73
CA THR A 317 1.40 6.60 6.48
C THR A 317 0.73 7.34 7.63
N LEU A 318 1.02 6.98 8.89
CA LEU A 318 0.49 7.67 10.06
C LEU A 318 0.99 9.11 10.15
N LEU A 319 2.28 9.34 9.89
CA LEU A 319 2.83 10.69 9.86
C LEU A 319 2.12 11.56 8.81
N SER A 320 1.88 11.01 7.62
CA SER A 320 1.18 11.68 6.53
C SER A 320 -0.31 11.87 6.81
N TYR A 321 -0.97 10.88 7.41
CA TYR A 321 -2.37 10.92 7.81
C TYR A 321 -2.64 12.06 8.79
N PHE A 322 -1.81 12.19 9.83
CA PHE A 322 -1.94 13.27 10.80
C PHE A 322 -1.46 14.62 10.29
N ALA A 323 -0.56 14.68 9.29
CA ALA A 323 -0.23 15.95 8.64
C ALA A 323 -1.45 16.59 7.95
N ASN A 324 -2.51 15.82 7.70
CA ASN A 324 -3.79 16.32 7.24
C ASN A 324 -4.60 16.94 8.39
N GLU A 325 -4.63 18.27 8.50
CA GLU A 325 -5.38 18.93 9.59
C GLU A 325 -6.91 18.79 9.45
N VAL A 326 -7.41 18.50 8.24
CA VAL A 326 -8.86 18.33 7.95
C VAL A 326 -9.07 17.27 6.86
N VAL A 327 -9.61 16.12 7.23
CA VAL A 327 -10.09 15.10 6.27
C VAL A 327 -11.59 15.27 6.07
N GLN A 328 -12.05 15.71 4.90
CA GLN A 328 -13.48 15.75 4.56
C GLN A 328 -14.37 16.41 5.64
N ASN A 329 -13.93 17.55 6.21
CA ASN A 329 -14.60 18.26 7.31
C ASN A 329 -14.75 17.47 8.63
N LYS A 330 -14.00 16.38 8.81
CA LYS A 330 -13.88 15.64 10.08
C LYS A 330 -12.49 15.85 10.68
N THR A 331 -12.46 15.93 12.01
CA THR A 331 -11.22 15.94 12.78
C THR A 331 -10.54 14.58 12.64
N VAL A 332 -9.22 14.62 12.45
CA VAL A 332 -8.37 13.43 12.35
C VAL A 332 -8.09 12.94 13.76
N THR A 333 -8.51 11.71 14.09
CA THR A 333 -8.41 11.15 15.44
C THR A 333 -7.73 9.79 15.43
N TRP A 334 -7.08 9.42 16.54
CA TRP A 334 -6.52 8.07 16.73
C TRP A 334 -7.58 6.97 16.69
N LYS A 335 -8.82 7.25 17.14
CA LYS A 335 -9.93 6.30 17.05
C LYS A 335 -10.25 5.90 15.60
N ASN A 336 -10.16 6.84 14.66
CA ASN A 336 -10.33 6.53 13.23
C ASN A 336 -9.16 5.68 12.70
N VAL A 337 -7.93 5.95 13.13
CA VAL A 337 -6.75 5.16 12.73
C VAL A 337 -6.89 3.71 13.17
N ILE A 338 -7.26 3.49 14.43
CA ILE A 338 -7.38 2.14 15.04
C ILE A 338 -8.41 1.30 14.31
N SER A 339 -9.56 1.88 13.95
CA SER A 339 -10.63 1.15 13.26
C SER A 339 -10.27 0.76 11.81
N LEU A 340 -9.29 1.44 11.21
CA LEU A 340 -8.85 1.19 9.84
C LEU A 340 -7.62 0.28 9.75
N THR A 341 -6.73 0.39 10.73
CA THR A 341 -5.41 -0.25 10.72
C THR A 341 -5.54 -1.73 11.05
N THR A 342 -4.82 -2.59 10.32
CA THR A 342 -4.77 -4.02 10.65
C THR A 342 -3.34 -4.47 10.87
N PHE A 343 -2.98 -4.92 12.07
CA PHE A 343 -1.64 -5.49 12.31
C PHE A 343 -1.63 -7.00 12.07
N ASN A 344 -0.51 -7.52 11.56
CA ASN A 344 -0.32 -8.96 11.41
C ASN A 344 -0.13 -9.62 12.79
N VAL A 345 -1.17 -10.34 13.23
CA VAL A 345 -1.26 -10.96 14.56
C VAL A 345 -0.28 -12.13 14.74
N SER A 346 0.21 -12.74 13.66
CA SER A 346 1.07 -13.92 13.77
C SER A 346 2.50 -13.64 14.25
N LYS A 347 2.95 -12.37 14.23
CA LYS A 347 4.35 -11.98 14.50
C LYS A 347 4.48 -10.81 15.47
N HIS A 348 3.62 -10.74 16.49
CA HIS A 348 3.54 -9.60 17.42
C HIS A 348 4.87 -9.21 18.07
N VAL A 349 5.63 -10.19 18.61
CA VAL A 349 6.91 -9.91 19.30
C VAL A 349 7.96 -9.37 18.32
N ASP A 350 8.02 -9.92 17.11
CA ASP A 350 8.96 -9.46 16.09
C ASP A 350 8.63 -8.04 15.63
N LEU A 351 7.33 -7.74 15.46
CA LEU A 351 6.84 -6.40 15.15
C LEU A 351 7.24 -5.42 16.25
N GLU A 352 6.93 -5.71 17.52
CA GLU A 352 7.28 -4.86 18.67
C GLU A 352 8.79 -4.54 18.69
N ASN A 353 9.64 -5.56 18.52
CA ASN A 353 11.09 -5.39 18.50
C ASN A 353 11.57 -4.48 17.35
N ILE A 354 11.00 -4.64 16.15
CA ILE A 354 11.34 -3.84 14.97
C ILE A 354 10.89 -2.39 15.18
N LEU A 355 9.66 -2.16 15.65
CA LEU A 355 9.12 -0.83 15.89
C LEU A 355 9.98 -0.05 16.89
N VAL A 356 10.40 -0.69 17.98
CA VAL A 356 11.29 -0.12 18.99
C VAL A 356 12.66 0.20 18.40
N LYS A 357 13.29 -0.77 17.72
CA LYS A 357 14.63 -0.62 17.14
C LYS A 357 14.69 0.50 16.09
N LYS A 358 13.62 0.67 15.31
CA LYS A 358 13.52 1.68 14.24
C LYS A 358 12.99 3.03 14.72
N GLY A 359 12.40 3.09 15.91
CA GLY A 359 11.75 4.32 16.41
C GLY A 359 10.43 4.63 15.69
N CYS A 360 9.69 3.60 15.25
CA CYS A 360 8.36 3.73 14.64
C CYS A 360 7.28 3.93 15.72
N VAL A 361 7.37 5.06 16.42
CA VAL A 361 6.58 5.33 17.64
C VAL A 361 5.10 5.55 17.35
N LEU A 362 4.74 6.15 16.20
CA LEU A 362 3.32 6.34 15.86
C LEU A 362 2.64 4.99 15.64
N THR A 363 3.34 4.09 14.95
CA THR A 363 2.89 2.73 14.71
C THR A 363 2.77 1.95 16.02
N LEU A 364 3.76 2.10 16.91
CA LEU A 364 3.76 1.46 18.22
C LEU A 364 2.57 1.93 19.08
N HIS A 365 2.27 3.23 19.08
CA HIS A 365 1.11 3.79 19.76
C HIS A 365 -0.21 3.23 19.20
N ALA A 366 -0.41 3.25 17.87
CA ALA A 366 -1.60 2.67 17.25
C ALA A 366 -1.79 1.18 17.61
N TYR A 367 -0.69 0.43 17.66
CA TYR A 367 -0.67 -0.96 18.07
C TYR A 367 -1.06 -1.14 19.55
N VAL A 368 -0.54 -0.30 20.45
CA VAL A 368 -0.91 -0.32 21.87
C VAL A 368 -2.39 0.00 22.05
N MET A 369 -2.92 1.02 21.38
CA MET A 369 -4.33 1.37 21.51
C MET A 369 -5.25 0.22 21.05
N GLN A 370 -4.93 -0.48 19.95
CA GLN A 370 -5.67 -1.69 19.54
C GLN A 370 -5.61 -2.81 20.59
N ARG A 371 -4.47 -2.93 21.30
CA ARG A 371 -4.34 -3.89 22.39
C ARG A 371 -5.13 -3.47 23.62
N ILE A 372 -5.19 -2.18 23.96
CA ILE A 372 -5.97 -1.64 25.07
C ILE A 372 -7.46 -1.96 24.88
N GLU A 373 -8.03 -1.74 23.69
CA GLU A 373 -9.44 -2.09 23.39
C GLU A 373 -9.77 -3.58 23.61
N LYS A 374 -8.77 -4.45 23.57
CA LYS A 374 -8.88 -5.91 23.71
C LYS A 374 -8.23 -6.43 25.00
N ALA A 375 -7.65 -5.56 25.82
CA ALA A 375 -6.73 -5.97 26.88
C ALA A 375 -7.46 -6.62 28.04
N LEU A 376 -7.02 -7.83 28.41
CA LEU A 376 -7.34 -8.46 29.69
C LEU A 376 -6.19 -8.33 30.70
N ASP A 377 -5.00 -7.87 30.25
CA ASP A 377 -3.77 -7.85 31.04
C ASP A 377 -2.98 -6.54 30.87
N TYR A 378 -3.45 -5.50 31.56
CA TYR A 378 -2.82 -4.18 31.60
C TYR A 378 -1.39 -4.23 32.13
N LYS A 379 -1.10 -5.07 33.12
CA LYS A 379 0.21 -5.15 33.79
C LYS A 379 1.31 -5.51 32.80
N ASN A 380 1.12 -6.53 31.99
CA ASN A 380 2.14 -6.96 31.04
C ASN A 380 2.32 -5.96 29.89
N LEU A 381 1.23 -5.32 29.44
CA LEU A 381 1.31 -4.30 28.40
C LEU A 381 2.02 -3.02 28.88
N ILE A 382 1.74 -2.56 30.11
CA ILE A 382 2.46 -1.43 30.72
C ILE A 382 3.95 -1.76 30.86
N ASN A 383 4.31 -2.95 31.36
CA ASN A 383 5.72 -3.34 31.46
C ASN A 383 6.42 -3.35 30.11
N SER A 384 5.75 -3.85 29.07
CA SER A 384 6.28 -3.84 27.70
C SER A 384 6.52 -2.40 27.22
N CYS A 385 5.56 -1.49 27.41
CA CYS A 385 5.72 -0.07 27.06
C CYS A 385 6.89 0.59 27.81
N LEU A 386 7.07 0.28 29.09
CA LEU A 386 8.20 0.79 29.88
C LEU A 386 9.54 0.30 29.35
N ASP A 387 9.62 -0.97 28.95
CA ASP A 387 10.83 -1.55 28.37
C ASP A 387 11.08 -0.98 26.96
N TRP A 388 10.04 -0.73 26.18
CA TRP A 388 10.16 -0.07 24.87
C TRP A 388 10.71 1.36 24.99
N ILE A 389 10.19 2.17 25.91
CA ILE A 389 10.68 3.56 26.12
C ILE A 389 12.18 3.59 26.40
N ARG A 390 12.70 2.61 27.15
CA ARG A 390 14.14 2.49 27.47
C ARG A 390 15.00 2.10 26.26
N ASN A 391 14.43 1.40 25.29
CA ASN A 391 15.15 0.84 24.16
C ASN A 391 14.98 1.66 22.86
N ILE A 392 14.02 2.59 22.81
CA ILE A 392 13.88 3.52 21.68
C ILE A 392 15.05 4.49 21.66
N LYS A 393 15.76 4.56 20.52
CA LYS A 393 16.84 5.52 20.32
C LYS A 393 16.27 6.93 20.17
N MET A 394 16.48 7.77 21.18
CA MET A 394 16.02 9.16 21.18
C MET A 394 16.77 10.05 20.18
N ASN A 395 16.02 10.88 19.48
CA ASN A 395 16.45 11.97 18.59
C ASN A 395 15.29 12.99 18.44
N GLU A 396 15.51 14.09 17.71
CA GLU A 396 14.51 15.15 17.51
C GLU A 396 13.16 14.66 16.92
N GLU A 397 13.18 13.64 16.06
CA GLU A 397 11.96 13.09 15.47
C GLU A 397 11.20 12.17 16.42
N THR A 398 11.91 11.35 17.20
CA THR A 398 11.30 10.37 18.10
C THR A 398 10.86 11.00 19.42
N GLU A 399 11.60 11.99 19.95
CA GLU A 399 11.30 12.60 21.25
C GLU A 399 9.93 13.29 21.27
N ALA A 400 9.47 13.81 20.13
CA ALA A 400 8.15 14.42 19.98
C ALA A 400 7.01 13.39 19.89
N LYS A 401 7.31 12.10 19.68
CA LYS A 401 6.32 11.02 19.52
C LYS A 401 6.20 10.16 20.78
N VAL A 402 7.29 9.96 21.51
CA VAL A 402 7.36 9.14 22.75
C VAL A 402 6.28 9.49 23.79
N PRO A 403 5.86 10.76 23.97
CA PRO A 403 4.77 11.09 24.88
C PRO A 403 3.44 10.38 24.60
N LEU A 404 3.21 9.88 23.38
CA LEU A 404 2.07 9.03 23.07
C LEU A 404 2.06 7.74 23.92
N LEU A 405 3.23 7.12 24.09
CA LEU A 405 3.37 5.93 24.95
C LEU A 405 3.18 6.27 26.42
N TRP A 406 3.45 7.51 26.83
CA TRP A 406 3.17 7.97 28.20
C TRP A 406 1.67 8.06 28.43
N VAL A 407 0.93 8.60 27.46
CA VAL A 407 -0.54 8.63 27.48
C VAL A 407 -1.10 7.21 27.57
N ASP A 408 -0.58 6.27 26.77
CA ASP A 408 -1.00 4.87 26.82
C ASP A 408 -0.76 4.27 28.22
N ILE A 409 0.44 4.43 28.78
CA ILE A 409 0.80 3.93 30.12
C ILE A 409 -0.11 4.53 31.19
N LEU A 410 -0.31 5.85 31.17
CA LEU A 410 -1.09 6.56 32.17
C LEU A 410 -2.58 6.20 32.10
N THR A 411 -3.12 6.04 30.89
CA THR A 411 -4.50 5.60 30.66
C THR A 411 -4.70 4.19 31.19
N MET A 412 -3.82 3.25 30.81
CA MET A 412 -3.87 1.88 31.33
C MET A 412 -3.68 1.83 32.85
N ALA A 413 -2.81 2.66 33.43
CA ALA A 413 -2.58 2.69 34.87
C ALA A 413 -3.80 3.23 35.65
N LEU A 414 -4.50 4.23 35.10
CA LEU A 414 -5.75 4.74 35.65
C LEU A 414 -6.83 3.65 35.71
N ASP A 415 -7.03 2.93 34.61
CA ASP A 415 -8.01 1.84 34.54
C ASP A 415 -7.58 0.66 35.44
N TYR A 416 -6.30 0.30 35.42
CA TYR A 416 -5.76 -0.80 36.20
C TYR A 416 -5.76 -0.52 37.71
N CYS A 417 -5.74 0.75 38.14
CA CYS A 417 -5.92 1.12 39.53
C CYS A 417 -7.26 0.65 40.13
N GLU A 418 -8.31 0.46 39.31
CA GLU A 418 -9.59 -0.08 39.77
C GLU A 418 -9.54 -1.60 39.99
N ILE A 419 -8.53 -2.27 39.40
CA ILE A 419 -8.36 -3.73 39.44
C ILE A 419 -7.34 -4.11 40.52
N ASP A 420 -6.15 -3.49 40.49
CA ASP A 420 -5.06 -3.73 41.44
C ASP A 420 -4.29 -2.42 41.67
N GLU A 421 -4.74 -1.65 42.65
CA GLU A 421 -4.17 -0.35 43.01
C GLU A 421 -2.70 -0.46 43.42
N ALA A 422 -2.34 -1.49 44.19
CA ALA A 422 -0.97 -1.67 44.68
C ALA A 422 -0.01 -1.98 43.52
N CYS A 423 -0.41 -2.85 42.59
CA CYS A 423 0.38 -3.14 41.41
C CYS A 423 0.47 -1.93 40.47
N SER A 424 -0.63 -1.20 40.28
CA SER A 424 -0.61 0.03 39.49
C SER A 424 0.31 1.09 40.09
N GLY A 425 0.31 1.26 41.43
CA GLY A 425 1.25 2.13 42.14
C GLY A 425 2.72 1.76 41.88
N MET A 426 3.06 0.46 41.92
CA MET A 426 4.40 -0.01 41.56
C MET A 426 4.78 0.28 40.09
N LEU A 427 3.83 0.13 39.16
CA LEU A 427 4.05 0.41 37.74
C LEU A 427 4.23 1.91 37.48
N LEU A 428 3.45 2.77 38.13
CA LEU A 428 3.59 4.23 38.10
C LEU A 428 4.92 4.68 38.69
N HIS A 429 5.36 4.04 39.77
CA HIS A 429 6.69 4.26 40.34
C HIS A 429 7.80 3.90 39.32
N LYS A 430 7.70 2.71 38.69
CA LYS A 430 8.63 2.27 37.64
C LYS A 430 8.61 3.24 36.44
N PHE A 431 7.45 3.78 36.08
CA PHE A 431 7.29 4.79 35.03
C PHE A 431 8.02 6.09 35.38
N GLY A 432 7.79 6.65 36.57
CA GLY A 432 8.45 7.86 37.04
C GLY A 432 9.99 7.74 37.00
N HIS A 433 10.54 6.63 37.49
CA HIS A 433 11.99 6.40 37.40
C HIS A 433 12.50 6.19 35.98
N THR A 434 11.71 5.55 35.12
CA THR A 434 12.09 5.40 33.70
C THR A 434 12.22 6.77 33.03
N LEU A 435 11.30 7.70 33.30
CA LEU A 435 11.40 9.07 32.80
C LEU A 435 12.60 9.83 33.38
N ILE A 436 12.89 9.68 34.67
CA ILE A 436 14.09 10.29 35.29
C ILE A 436 15.35 9.78 34.59
N ASN A 437 15.45 8.47 34.35
CA ASN A 437 16.58 7.88 33.64
C ASN A 437 16.69 8.44 32.20
N CYS A 438 15.58 8.55 31.46
CA CYS A 438 15.58 9.17 30.13
C CYS A 438 16.06 10.64 30.18
N ALA A 439 15.78 11.37 31.26
CA ALA A 439 16.28 12.73 31.45
C ALA A 439 17.77 12.78 31.83
N GLU A 440 18.27 11.77 32.54
CA GLU A 440 19.61 11.68 33.15
C GLU A 440 20.64 10.87 32.34
N GLU A 441 20.24 10.08 31.34
CA GLU A 441 21.12 9.21 30.52
C GLU A 441 22.28 9.94 29.79
N ASN A 442 22.38 11.26 29.91
CA ASN A 442 23.51 12.08 29.45
C ASN A 442 24.29 12.82 30.57
N GLU A 443 23.99 12.62 31.85
CA GLU A 443 24.80 13.13 32.97
C GLU A 443 26.00 12.23 33.29
N GLY A 444 26.09 11.06 32.63
CA GLY A 444 27.15 10.05 32.76
C GLY A 444 28.46 10.38 32.04
N SER A 445 29.31 11.18 32.69
CA SER A 445 30.79 11.26 32.67
C SER A 445 31.24 12.72 32.86
N LYS A 446 31.05 13.22 34.08
CA LYS A 446 31.27 14.60 34.54
C LYS A 446 32.66 15.19 34.28
N TRP A 447 33.66 14.40 33.85
CA TRP A 447 35.04 14.88 33.77
C TRP A 447 35.60 15.09 32.37
N GLY A 448 34.93 14.62 31.31
CA GLY A 448 35.45 14.72 29.92
C GLY A 448 34.56 15.45 28.91
N ARG A 449 33.23 15.42 29.09
CA ARG A 449 32.27 15.98 28.12
C ARG A 449 31.79 17.39 28.42
N SER A 450 31.90 17.88 29.66
CA SER A 450 31.41 19.21 30.05
C SER A 450 32.17 20.37 29.40
N ILE A 451 33.47 20.19 29.08
CA ILE A 451 34.27 21.22 28.39
C ILE A 451 34.03 21.16 26.88
N LEU A 452 33.94 19.96 26.28
CA LEU A 452 33.73 19.79 24.83
C LEU A 452 32.28 20.03 24.39
N GLY A 453 31.31 19.76 25.26
CA GLY A 453 29.89 20.09 25.07
C GLY A 453 29.62 21.59 25.18
N ALA A 454 30.30 22.29 26.09
CA ALA A 454 30.19 23.76 26.21
C ALA A 454 30.77 24.52 24.99
N ILE A 455 31.64 23.89 24.20
CA ILE A 455 32.23 24.44 22.97
C ILE A 455 31.42 23.99 21.72
N GLY A 456 30.34 23.21 21.88
CA GLY A 456 29.44 22.81 20.78
C GLY A 456 29.92 21.63 19.94
N ILE A 457 30.96 20.90 20.39
CA ILE A 457 31.55 19.77 19.65
C ILE A 457 30.70 18.49 19.81
N ILE A 458 29.93 18.38 20.90
CA ILE A 458 29.05 17.24 21.19
C ILE A 458 27.63 17.76 21.41
N LYS A 459 26.72 17.51 20.46
CA LYS A 459 25.29 17.82 20.63
C LYS A 459 24.65 16.83 21.62
N PRO A 460 23.81 17.30 22.56
CA PRO A 460 23.03 16.40 23.41
C PRO A 460 22.09 15.55 22.56
N THR A 461 21.88 14.29 22.93
CA THR A 461 21.04 13.36 22.16
C THR A 461 19.54 13.64 22.30
N VAL A 462 19.14 14.37 23.34
CA VAL A 462 17.75 14.79 23.63
C VAL A 462 17.68 16.29 23.92
N SER A 463 16.56 16.90 23.56
CA SER A 463 16.36 18.33 23.77
C SER A 463 16.21 18.71 25.25
N ILE A 464 16.35 20.01 25.55
CA ILE A 464 16.11 20.53 26.91
C ILE A 464 14.62 20.40 27.25
N GLN A 465 13.74 20.60 26.25
CA GLN A 465 12.29 20.48 26.35
C GLN A 465 11.88 19.06 26.72
N PHE A 466 12.43 18.04 26.05
CA PHE A 466 12.16 16.65 26.38
C PHE A 466 12.62 16.29 27.80
N ARG A 467 13.84 16.70 28.19
CA ARG A 467 14.35 16.47 29.56
C ARG A 467 13.49 17.14 30.63
N PHE A 468 13.00 18.35 30.37
CA PHE A 468 12.07 19.02 31.26
C PHE A 468 10.76 18.24 31.37
N LEU A 469 10.16 17.84 30.25
CA LEU A 469 8.93 17.05 30.22
C LEU A 469 9.07 15.75 31.03
N CYS A 470 10.16 14.99 30.82
CA CYS A 470 10.43 13.78 31.59
C CYS A 470 10.46 14.05 33.10
N LYS A 471 11.18 15.08 33.54
CA LYS A 471 11.28 15.43 34.97
C LYS A 471 9.93 15.91 35.54
N ALA A 472 9.19 16.74 34.79
CA ALA A 472 7.92 17.29 35.23
C ALA A 472 6.84 16.20 35.36
N VAL A 473 6.74 15.32 34.36
CA VAL A 473 5.80 14.18 34.38
C VAL A 473 6.19 13.17 35.45
N ALA A 474 7.49 12.85 35.61
CA ALA A 474 7.96 11.99 36.69
C ALA A 474 7.61 12.56 38.07
N ALA A 475 7.87 13.85 38.30
CA ALA A 475 7.55 14.51 39.55
C ALA A 475 6.05 14.49 39.84
N TYR A 476 5.20 14.76 38.82
CA TYR A 476 3.76 14.69 38.96
C TYR A 476 3.27 13.28 39.32
N VAL A 477 3.77 12.25 38.62
CA VAL A 477 3.38 10.85 38.88
C VAL A 477 3.80 10.42 40.27
N LEU A 478 5.05 10.69 40.68
CA LEU A 478 5.56 10.32 42.00
C LEU A 478 4.87 11.11 43.13
N ALA A 479 4.42 12.34 42.88
CA ALA A 479 3.57 13.08 43.80
C ALA A 479 2.23 12.40 44.11
N GLN A 480 1.77 11.50 43.23
CA GLN A 480 0.55 10.72 43.44
C GLN A 480 0.78 9.41 44.18
N LEU A 481 2.01 9.16 44.64
CA LEU A 481 2.41 7.94 45.34
C LEU A 481 2.93 8.25 46.77
N PRO A 482 2.04 8.56 47.73
CA PRO A 482 2.37 8.80 49.14
C PRO A 482 3.26 7.74 49.78
N GLU A 483 4.03 8.17 50.79
CA GLU A 483 4.77 7.26 51.66
C GLU A 483 3.83 6.68 52.71
N MET A 484 3.43 5.42 52.52
CA MET A 484 2.66 4.67 53.52
C MET A 484 3.60 3.72 54.26
N LYS A 485 3.89 3.99 55.54
CA LYS A 485 4.63 3.05 56.40
C LYS A 485 3.76 1.83 56.67
N GLY A 486 4.13 0.67 56.10
CA GLY A 486 3.57 -0.64 56.47
C GLY A 486 2.26 -1.05 55.77
N ASN A 487 1.76 -0.28 54.80
CA ASN A 487 0.59 -0.61 53.99
C ASN A 487 0.95 -0.60 52.49
N PRO A 488 0.17 -1.28 51.62
CA PRO A 488 0.37 -1.17 50.17
C PRO A 488 0.30 0.30 49.74
N GLN A 489 1.18 0.68 48.81
CA GLN A 489 1.30 2.06 48.31
C GLN A 489 -0.04 2.49 47.69
N THR A 490 -0.77 3.35 48.41
CA THR A 490 -2.07 3.88 47.97
C THR A 490 -1.82 4.96 46.94
N VAL A 491 -2.58 4.95 45.85
CA VAL A 491 -2.45 5.92 44.76
C VAL A 491 -3.43 7.06 45.01
N ARG A 492 -2.97 8.32 44.96
CA ARG A 492 -3.87 9.49 45.04
C ARG A 492 -4.69 9.55 43.74
N ARG A 493 -5.95 9.09 43.77
CA ARG A 493 -6.84 9.02 42.59
C ARG A 493 -7.87 10.15 42.51
N ILE A 494 -8.30 10.69 43.65
CA ILE A 494 -9.39 11.68 43.73
C ILE A 494 -8.82 13.03 44.16
N ALA A 495 -9.48 14.13 43.81
CA ALA A 495 -9.11 15.46 44.28
C ALA A 495 -9.09 15.51 45.82
N ASN A 496 -8.09 16.19 46.38
CA ASN A 496 -7.88 16.39 47.82
C ASN A 496 -7.58 15.11 48.62
N SER A 497 -7.19 14.00 47.97
CA SER A 497 -6.65 12.83 48.68
C SER A 497 -5.40 13.20 49.50
N PRO A 498 -5.22 12.64 50.71
CA PRO A 498 -4.10 12.93 51.60
C PRO A 498 -2.75 12.53 50.99
N GLY A 499 -1.64 13.00 51.58
CA GLY A 499 -0.29 12.71 51.09
C GLY A 499 0.15 13.61 49.93
N THR A 500 -0.38 14.84 49.84
CA THR A 500 0.11 15.86 48.91
C THR A 500 1.58 16.19 49.20
N VAL A 501 2.32 16.58 48.17
CA VAL A 501 3.73 17.01 48.31
C VAL A 501 3.85 18.13 49.35
N GLY A 502 4.79 17.98 50.29
CA GLY A 502 5.01 18.93 51.38
C GLY A 502 4.07 18.77 52.60
N GLN A 503 3.08 17.87 52.53
CA GLN A 503 2.26 17.48 53.67
C GLN A 503 2.78 16.18 54.32
N PRO A 504 2.44 15.88 55.59
CA PRO A 504 2.78 14.61 56.22
C PRO A 504 2.30 13.42 55.38
N GLY A 505 3.21 12.47 55.12
CA GLY A 505 2.94 11.27 54.30
C GLY A 505 3.07 11.49 52.79
N GLY A 506 3.40 12.69 52.32
CA GLY A 506 3.71 12.93 50.92
C GLY A 506 5.01 12.25 50.47
N ASN A 507 5.15 12.05 49.15
CA ASN A 507 6.34 11.43 48.58
C ASN A 507 7.58 12.33 48.77
N MET A 508 8.61 11.84 49.47
CA MET A 508 9.80 12.64 49.80
C MET A 508 10.81 12.75 48.65
N GLU A 509 10.64 11.98 47.58
CA GLU A 509 11.48 12.07 46.37
C GLU A 509 11.05 13.22 45.46
N CYS A 510 9.74 13.47 45.38
CA CYS A 510 9.18 14.51 44.51
C CYS A 510 9.82 15.89 44.75
N PRO A 511 9.95 16.40 46.00
CA PRO A 511 10.64 17.67 46.26
C PRO A 511 12.08 17.74 45.70
N LYS A 512 12.83 16.64 45.70
CA LYS A 512 14.20 16.60 45.15
C LYS A 512 14.20 16.77 43.64
N ILE A 513 13.19 16.22 42.96
CA ILE A 513 13.00 16.38 41.51
C ILE A 513 12.56 17.80 41.19
N LEU A 514 11.65 18.37 42.00
CA LEU A 514 11.20 19.76 41.89
C LEU A 514 12.36 20.77 42.03
N LEU A 515 13.30 20.53 42.95
CA LEU A 515 14.52 21.34 43.06
C LEU A 515 15.44 21.23 41.83
N LYS A 516 15.43 20.09 41.13
CA LYS A 516 16.15 19.92 39.86
C LYS A 516 15.37 20.47 38.65
N LEU A 517 14.07 20.73 38.80
CA LEU A 517 13.20 21.40 37.82
C LEU A 517 13.32 22.91 37.91
N ASP A 518 13.71 23.43 39.08
CA ASP A 518 14.13 24.81 39.27
C ASP A 518 15.46 25.03 38.54
N PHE A 519 15.36 25.16 37.22
CA PHE A 519 16.46 25.51 36.36
C PHE A 519 16.90 26.93 36.76
N GLY A 520 17.77 27.03 37.77
CA GLY A 520 18.30 28.29 38.30
C GLY A 520 19.05 29.18 37.29
N TYR A 521 18.96 28.88 35.99
CA TYR A 521 19.54 29.60 34.86
C TYR A 521 18.69 29.60 33.57
N THR A 522 17.48 29.01 33.51
CA THR A 522 16.67 29.07 32.26
C THR A 522 15.86 30.37 32.17
N GLN A 523 16.05 31.10 31.09
CA GLN A 523 15.21 32.23 30.68
C GLN A 523 14.13 31.75 29.68
N GLY A 524 12.96 32.39 29.68
CA GLY A 524 11.89 32.16 28.70
C GLY A 524 10.97 30.97 29.00
N LYS A 525 10.40 30.37 27.95
CA LYS A 525 9.25 29.44 27.99
C LYS A 525 9.36 28.27 28.98
N ILE A 526 10.57 27.72 29.19
CA ILE A 526 10.78 26.59 30.12
C ILE A 526 10.56 27.02 31.57
N LYS A 527 10.92 28.25 31.93
CA LYS A 527 10.69 28.78 33.27
C LYS A 527 9.19 28.93 33.55
N ASP A 528 8.46 29.52 32.61
CA ASP A 528 7.00 29.69 32.72
C ASP A 528 6.30 28.32 32.85
N CYS A 529 6.75 27.32 32.07
CA CYS A 529 6.23 25.95 32.18
C CYS A 529 6.62 25.28 33.51
N ALA A 530 7.79 25.57 34.06
CA ALA A 530 8.23 25.02 35.35
C ALA A 530 7.40 25.59 36.51
N GLU A 531 7.13 26.90 36.52
CA GLU A 531 6.24 27.54 37.49
C GLU A 531 4.81 26.96 37.42
N MET A 532 4.30 26.77 36.19
CA MET A 532 3.01 26.13 35.95
C MET A 532 3.01 24.68 36.45
N ALA A 533 4.03 23.89 36.12
CA ALA A 533 4.14 22.51 36.56
C ALA A 533 4.22 22.38 38.09
N LEU A 534 5.01 23.23 38.76
CA LEU A 534 5.13 23.28 40.21
C LEU A 534 3.78 23.51 40.89
N LYS A 535 3.00 24.48 40.38
CA LYS A 535 1.67 24.78 40.88
C LYS A 535 0.73 23.58 40.76
N GLU A 536 0.72 22.91 39.61
CA GLU A 536 -0.14 21.74 39.38
C GLU A 536 0.28 20.54 40.24
N ILE A 537 1.59 20.28 40.41
CA ILE A 537 2.12 19.17 41.22
C ILE A 537 1.81 19.36 42.72
N GLN A 538 1.89 20.59 43.21
CA GLN A 538 1.66 20.92 44.63
C GLN A 538 0.17 21.12 44.97
N SER A 539 -0.69 21.27 43.97
CA SER A 539 -2.12 21.49 44.17
C SER A 539 -2.80 20.25 44.79
N PRO A 540 -3.47 20.37 45.94
CA PRO A 540 -4.21 19.26 46.53
C PRO A 540 -5.41 18.84 45.68
N ALA A 541 -5.95 19.75 44.85
CA ALA A 541 -7.06 19.45 43.94
C ALA A 541 -6.65 18.46 42.83
N ASN A 542 -5.36 18.39 42.51
CA ASN A 542 -4.82 17.51 41.50
C ASN A 542 -4.42 16.16 42.08
N SER A 543 -4.71 15.11 41.32
CA SER A 543 -4.22 13.77 41.61
C SER A 543 -4.07 12.95 40.33
N LEU A 544 -4.02 11.61 40.40
CA LEU A 544 -3.80 10.80 39.20
C LEU A 544 -4.89 11.03 38.14
N HIS A 545 -6.15 11.31 38.53
CA HIS A 545 -7.22 11.62 37.57
C HIS A 545 -6.92 12.82 36.67
N SER A 546 -6.06 13.76 37.10
CA SER A 546 -5.70 14.96 36.33
C SER A 546 -4.41 14.78 35.51
N VAL A 547 -3.79 13.60 35.53
CA VAL A 547 -2.44 13.38 34.95
C VAL A 547 -2.40 13.58 33.43
N LEU A 548 -3.44 13.18 32.69
CA LEU A 548 -3.50 13.38 31.24
C LEU A 548 -3.69 14.86 30.89
N SER A 549 -4.50 15.59 31.67
CA SER A 549 -4.65 17.04 31.53
C SER A 549 -3.32 17.77 31.78
N PHE A 550 -2.61 17.38 32.84
CA PHE A 550 -1.27 17.90 33.14
C PHE A 550 -0.27 17.63 32.01
N LEU A 551 -0.24 16.40 31.48
CA LEU A 551 0.63 16.03 30.38
C LEU A 551 0.30 16.83 29.12
N ASN A 552 -0.97 16.92 28.74
CA ASN A 552 -1.44 17.65 27.56
C ASN A 552 -1.10 19.15 27.67
N MET A 553 -1.30 19.74 28.86
CA MET A 553 -0.92 21.12 29.15
C MET A 553 0.55 21.39 28.83
N LEU A 554 1.47 20.51 29.23
CA LEU A 554 2.90 20.68 28.96
C LEU A 554 3.27 20.36 27.50
N LEU A 555 2.68 19.32 26.91
CA LEU A 555 2.97 18.95 25.52
C LEU A 555 2.61 20.07 24.55
N ASN A 556 1.47 20.73 24.75
CA ASN A 556 1.04 21.87 23.94
C ASN A 556 2.00 23.07 24.02
N GLN A 557 2.86 23.13 25.03
CA GLN A 557 3.91 24.16 25.13
C GLN A 557 5.14 23.82 24.27
N PHE A 558 5.46 22.55 24.04
CA PHE A 558 6.72 22.19 23.39
C PHE A 558 6.55 21.57 22.00
N TYR A 559 5.44 20.89 21.75
CA TYR A 559 5.21 20.17 20.50
C TYR A 559 3.88 20.59 19.86
N ILE A 560 3.98 21.19 18.68
CA ILE A 560 2.82 21.53 17.84
C ILE A 560 2.70 20.46 16.76
N LYS A 561 2.23 19.28 17.15
CA LYS A 561 2.05 18.12 16.25
C LYS A 561 0.59 17.69 16.30
N SER A 562 -0.02 17.52 15.13
CA SER A 562 -1.43 17.16 14.98
C SER A 562 -1.78 15.83 15.64
N TYR A 563 -0.88 14.85 15.59
CA TYR A 563 -1.04 13.55 16.27
C TYR A 563 -1.03 13.65 17.81
N LEU A 564 -0.68 14.81 18.38
CA LEU A 564 -0.73 15.07 19.83
C LEU A 564 -1.98 15.84 20.26
N ARG A 565 -2.88 16.25 19.36
CA ARG A 565 -4.02 17.14 19.70
C ARG A 565 -5.13 16.45 20.52
N ASP A 566 -5.31 15.14 20.34
CA ASP A 566 -6.45 14.37 20.89
C ASP A 566 -6.04 13.34 21.96
N ILE A 567 -4.96 13.61 22.70
CA ILE A 567 -4.33 12.63 23.61
C ILE A 567 -4.75 12.76 25.09
N GLY A 568 -5.78 13.55 25.39
CA GLY A 568 -6.21 13.87 26.76
C GLY A 568 -7.71 14.00 26.89
#